data_AF-A0A9P1GER8-F1
#
_entry.id   AF-A0A9P1GER8-F1
#
_cell.length_a   1.000
_cell.length_b   1.000
_cell.length_c   1.000
_cell.angle_alpha   90.00
_cell.angle_beta   90.00
_cell.angle_gamma   90.00
#
_symmetry.space_group_name_H-M   'P 1'
#
loop_
_entity.id
_entity.type
_entity.pdbx_description
1 polymer ?
#
loop_
_entity_poly.entity_id
_entity_poly.type
_entity_poly.pdbx_seq_one_letter_code
_entity_poly.pdbx_strand_id
1 'polypeptide(L)'
;MQVMITTAGGIEEDTDIIKCLAPTHLGDFALPGRDLRSRGLNRIGNLLAPNDNYCLFEDWLMPILNSMHDEQEKDGVVWSPTKMIHRFGKEINNPTSVCYWAYLNNIPIFSPAITDGSIGDMLYFHNYKRPGVVTVDGRSVEKASKTSKNVQKDGDWKDHFF
;
A
#
# COMPACT_ATOMS: atom_id res chain seq x y z
N MET A 1 11.20 14.73 -5.90
CA MET A 1 9.97 14.04 -6.34
C MET A 1 8.79 14.68 -5.64
N GLN A 2 7.72 15.05 -6.35
CA GLN A 2 6.60 15.83 -5.77
C GLN A 2 5.33 14.98 -5.52
N VAL A 3 5.15 13.90 -6.28
CA VAL A 3 3.99 12.98 -6.17
C VAL A 3 4.45 11.57 -6.56
N MET A 4 3.90 10.55 -5.89
CA MET A 4 4.07 9.14 -6.28
C MET A 4 2.71 8.53 -6.62
N ILE A 5 2.65 7.75 -7.70
CA ILE A 5 1.45 7.00 -8.09
C ILE A 5 1.87 5.54 -8.24
N THR A 6 1.21 4.63 -7.54
CA THR A 6 1.52 3.20 -7.57
C THR A 6 0.27 2.35 -7.32
N THR A 7 0.27 1.12 -7.80
CA THR A 7 -0.86 0.17 -7.69
C THR A 7 -0.97 -0.41 -6.27
N ALA A 8 -1.97 -1.26 -5.98
CA ALA A 8 -1.97 -2.06 -4.74
C ALA A 8 -0.83 -3.07 -4.70
N GLY A 9 -0.33 -3.54 -5.84
CA GLY A 9 0.89 -4.34 -5.93
C GLY A 9 2.13 -3.55 -5.54
N GLY A 10 2.35 -2.38 -6.12
CA GLY A 10 3.47 -1.52 -5.66
C GLY A 10 3.23 -0.90 -4.26
N ILE A 11 1.94 -0.83 -3.89
CA ILE A 11 1.33 -0.97 -2.57
C ILE A 11 2.00 -1.98 -1.67
N GLU A 12 1.71 -3.25 -1.85
CA GLU A 12 1.90 -4.37 -0.92
C GLU A 12 3.22 -5.13 -1.14
N GLU A 13 3.61 -5.26 -2.40
CA GLU A 13 4.75 -5.98 -2.95
C GLU A 13 5.99 -5.05 -3.00
N ASP A 14 5.77 -3.75 -3.21
CA ASP A 14 6.76 -2.66 -3.02
C ASP A 14 6.50 -1.74 -1.81
N THR A 15 5.40 -1.89 -1.03
CA THR A 15 5.53 -1.55 0.39
C THR A 15 6.48 -2.58 0.90
N ASP A 16 7.69 -2.12 1.20
CA ASP A 16 8.63 -2.82 2.03
C ASP A 16 8.05 -3.25 3.40
N ILE A 17 6.73 -3.21 3.68
CA ILE A 17 6.16 -3.73 4.91
C ILE A 17 6.36 -5.25 4.95
N ILE A 18 5.97 -5.99 3.91
CA ILE A 18 6.21 -7.45 3.88
C ILE A 18 7.71 -7.75 3.90
N LYS A 19 8.53 -6.99 3.15
CA LYS A 19 10.00 -7.15 3.15
C LYS A 19 10.65 -6.76 4.48
N CYS A 20 10.11 -5.77 5.20
CA CYS A 20 10.57 -5.35 6.54
C CYS A 20 10.18 -6.38 7.61
N LEU A 21 9.03 -7.04 7.45
CA LEU A 21 8.52 -8.04 8.37
C LEU A 21 9.21 -9.39 8.15
N ALA A 22 9.41 -9.80 6.90
CA ALA A 22 10.02 -11.07 6.56
C ALA A 22 10.70 -11.06 5.17
N PRO A 23 11.83 -11.77 5.01
CA PRO A 23 12.54 -11.81 3.74
C PRO A 23 11.73 -12.57 2.68
N THR A 24 11.79 -12.07 1.45
CA THR A 24 11.41 -12.84 0.25
C THR A 24 12.61 -13.63 -0.24
N HIS A 25 12.39 -14.87 -0.66
CA HIS A 25 13.46 -15.74 -1.14
C HIS A 25 13.54 -15.73 -2.67
N LEU A 26 14.76 -15.83 -3.19
CA LEU A 26 14.96 -16.02 -4.63
C LEU A 26 14.56 -17.45 -5.01
N GLY A 27 13.72 -17.57 -6.04
CA GLY A 27 13.28 -18.82 -6.64
C GLY A 27 13.48 -18.80 -8.16
N ASP A 28 12.64 -19.56 -8.85
CA ASP A 28 12.71 -19.74 -10.30
C ASP A 28 11.30 -19.66 -10.91
N PHE A 29 11.20 -19.09 -12.11
CA PHE A 29 9.97 -19.01 -12.89
C PHE A 29 9.42 -20.40 -13.27
N ALA A 30 10.30 -21.40 -13.39
CA ALA A 30 9.93 -22.76 -13.81
C ALA A 30 9.30 -23.61 -12.68
N LEU A 31 9.24 -23.12 -11.44
CA LEU A 31 8.72 -23.90 -10.32
C LEU A 31 7.23 -24.23 -10.50
N PRO A 32 6.81 -25.50 -10.28
CA PRO A 32 5.43 -25.92 -10.45
C PRO A 32 4.53 -25.31 -9.36
N GLY A 33 3.54 -24.52 -9.78
CA GLY A 33 2.63 -23.81 -8.88
C GLY A 33 1.83 -24.72 -7.94
N ARG A 34 1.58 -25.98 -8.34
CA ARG A 34 0.89 -26.97 -7.49
C ARG A 34 1.68 -27.29 -6.23
N ASP A 35 2.98 -27.54 -6.37
CA ASP A 35 3.84 -27.88 -5.23
C ASP A 35 4.04 -26.66 -4.34
N LEU A 36 4.22 -25.49 -4.93
CA LEU A 36 4.31 -24.22 -4.20
C LEU A 36 3.07 -23.97 -3.36
N ARG A 37 1.87 -24.15 -3.93
CA ARG A 37 0.61 -23.99 -3.21
C ARG A 37 0.47 -24.99 -2.07
N SER A 38 0.88 -26.24 -2.27
CA SER A 38 0.85 -27.28 -1.22
C SER A 38 1.78 -26.96 -0.04
N ARG A 39 2.85 -26.21 -0.28
CA ARG A 39 3.81 -25.76 0.73
C ARG A 39 3.49 -24.37 1.29
N GLY A 40 2.40 -23.73 0.86
CA GLY A 40 2.06 -22.37 1.28
C GLY A 40 3.08 -21.33 0.82
N LEU A 41 3.67 -21.50 -0.37
CA LEU A 41 4.59 -20.53 -0.95
C LEU A 41 3.90 -19.80 -2.10
N ASN A 42 3.82 -18.48 -2.00
CA ASN A 42 3.30 -17.61 -3.07
C ASN A 42 4.46 -17.19 -3.97
N ARG A 43 4.24 -17.21 -5.29
CA ARG A 43 5.27 -16.90 -6.29
C ARG A 43 4.99 -15.55 -6.94
N ILE A 44 6.00 -14.69 -6.92
CA ILE A 44 6.00 -13.37 -7.54
C ILE A 44 7.13 -13.36 -8.57
N GLY A 45 6.84 -13.77 -9.81
CA GLY A 45 7.87 -13.95 -10.83
C GLY A 45 8.91 -15.01 -10.43
N ASN A 46 10.14 -14.58 -10.12
CA ASN A 46 11.23 -15.40 -9.59
C ASN A 46 11.42 -15.25 -8.08
N LEU A 47 10.53 -14.59 -7.37
CA LEU A 47 10.55 -14.46 -5.92
C LEU A 47 9.52 -15.40 -5.28
N LEU A 48 9.85 -15.91 -4.11
CA LEU A 48 8.99 -16.73 -3.29
C LEU A 48 8.71 -16.01 -1.97
N ALA A 49 7.43 -15.81 -1.69
CA ALA A 49 6.92 -15.24 -0.45
C ALA A 49 6.21 -16.34 0.34
N PRO A 50 6.73 -16.76 1.50
CA PRO A 50 6.02 -17.66 2.41
C PRO A 50 4.67 -17.09 2.84
N ASN A 51 3.66 -17.94 2.99
CA ASN A 51 2.34 -17.51 3.45
C ASN A 51 2.40 -16.92 4.87
N ASP A 52 3.35 -17.34 5.69
CA ASP A 52 3.61 -16.79 7.03
C ASP A 52 3.84 -15.28 7.01
N ASN A 53 4.43 -14.75 5.93
CA ASN A 53 4.64 -13.31 5.76
C ASN A 53 3.30 -12.56 5.70
N TYR A 54 2.27 -13.17 5.09
CA TYR A 54 0.93 -12.59 5.03
C TYR A 54 0.21 -12.67 6.38
N CYS A 55 0.48 -13.71 7.18
CA CYS A 55 -0.03 -13.79 8.55
C CYS A 55 0.56 -12.67 9.43
N LEU A 56 1.88 -12.44 9.35
CA LEU A 56 2.54 -11.34 10.07
C LEU A 56 2.02 -9.97 9.60
N PHE A 57 1.73 -9.84 8.31
CA PHE A 57 1.14 -8.64 7.75
C PHE A 57 -0.28 -8.40 8.28
N GLU A 58 -1.11 -9.45 8.37
CA GLU A 58 -2.44 -9.38 8.98
C GLU A 58 -2.37 -8.92 10.44
N ASP A 59 -1.50 -9.53 11.24
CA ASP A 59 -1.33 -9.19 12.66
C ASP A 59 -0.90 -7.72 12.87
N TRP A 60 -0.10 -7.17 11.95
CA TRP A 60 0.31 -5.77 11.97
C TRP A 60 -0.79 -4.82 11.48
N LEU A 61 -1.53 -5.19 10.42
CA LEU A 61 -2.51 -4.32 9.78
C LEU A 61 -3.83 -4.25 10.55
N MET A 62 -4.28 -5.35 11.16
CA MET A 62 -5.52 -5.44 11.93
C MET A 62 -5.67 -4.35 13.01
N PRO A 63 -4.70 -4.11 13.92
CA PRO A 63 -4.83 -3.06 14.94
C PRO A 63 -4.89 -1.65 14.32
N ILE A 64 -4.20 -1.43 13.20
CA ILE A 64 -4.22 -0.14 12.50
C ILE A 64 -5.61 0.10 11.90
N LEU A 65 -6.19 -0.90 11.24
CA LEU A 65 -7.55 -0.83 10.70
C LEU A 65 -8.59 -0.60 11.80
N ASN A 66 -8.44 -1.25 12.96
CA ASN A 66 -9.30 -1.00 14.13
C ASN A 66 -9.21 0.46 14.59
N SER A 67 -8.01 1.03 14.74
CA SER A 67 -7.81 2.43 15.11
C SER A 67 -8.42 3.39 14.07
N MET A 68 -8.28 3.08 12.79
CA MET A 68 -8.87 3.87 11.70
C MET A 68 -10.39 3.82 11.70
N HIS A 69 -10.97 2.67 12.03
CA HIS A 69 -12.40 2.50 12.22
C HIS A 69 -12.91 3.33 13.40
N ASP A 70 -12.22 3.29 14.55
CA ASP A 70 -12.60 4.06 15.73
C ASP A 70 -12.51 5.58 15.48
N GLU A 71 -11.46 6.05 14.79
CA GLU A 71 -11.33 7.45 14.35
C GLU A 71 -12.45 7.85 13.38
N GLN A 72 -12.87 6.94 12.50
CA GLN A 72 -13.99 7.20 11.60
C GLN A 72 -15.33 7.30 12.36
N GLU A 73 -15.60 6.39 13.30
CA GLU A 73 -16.84 6.41 14.10
C GLU A 73 -16.91 7.63 15.01
N LYS A 74 -15.78 8.01 15.62
CA LYS A 74 -15.72 9.10 16.60
C LYS A 74 -15.66 10.48 15.95
N ASP A 75 -14.79 10.65 14.96
CA ASP A 75 -14.44 11.95 14.40
C ASP A 75 -15.04 12.16 12.99
N GLY A 76 -15.74 11.17 12.43
CA GLY A 76 -16.35 11.25 11.10
C GLY A 76 -15.34 11.31 9.95
N VAL A 77 -14.12 10.79 10.17
CA VAL A 77 -13.02 10.88 9.21
C VAL A 77 -13.32 10.04 7.98
N VAL A 78 -13.36 10.68 6.82
CA VAL A 78 -13.37 9.97 5.53
C VAL A 78 -11.94 9.60 5.14
N TRP A 79 -11.66 8.29 5.14
CA TRP A 79 -10.41 7.72 4.67
C TRP A 79 -10.32 7.79 3.14
N SER A 80 -9.11 8.02 2.65
CA SER A 80 -8.80 7.96 1.23
C SER A 80 -7.49 7.18 1.08
N PRO A 81 -7.25 6.47 -0.04
CA PRO A 81 -6.03 5.68 -0.24
C PRO A 81 -4.75 6.41 0.19
N THR A 82 -4.59 7.67 -0.20
CA THR A 82 -3.44 8.50 0.19
C THR A 82 -3.31 8.71 1.71
N LYS A 83 -4.41 8.95 2.42
CA LYS A 83 -4.38 9.09 3.89
C LYS A 83 -4.05 7.77 4.57
N MET A 84 -4.58 6.66 4.04
CA MET A 84 -4.29 5.32 4.55
C MET A 84 -2.80 4.99 4.41
N ILE A 85 -2.23 5.19 3.21
CA ILE A 85 -0.80 4.94 2.96
C ILE A 85 0.08 5.85 3.83
N HIS A 86 -0.32 7.11 4.01
CA HIS A 86 0.38 8.03 4.90
C HIS A 86 0.36 7.56 6.36
N ARG A 87 -0.75 6.98 6.83
CA ARG A 87 -0.84 6.35 8.15
C ARG A 87 0.05 5.11 8.23
N PHE A 88 0.03 4.24 7.22
CA PHE A 88 0.91 3.06 7.17
C PHE A 88 2.39 3.45 7.21
N GLY A 89 2.80 4.49 6.48
CA GLY A 89 4.16 5.04 6.52
C GLY A 89 4.58 5.55 7.91
N LYS A 90 3.64 6.06 8.70
CA LYS A 90 3.87 6.45 10.10
C LYS A 90 4.04 5.24 11.01
N GLU A 91 3.16 4.24 10.89
CA GLU A 91 3.15 3.05 11.77
C GLU A 91 4.31 2.08 11.48
N ILE A 92 4.77 1.98 10.22
CA ILE A 92 5.87 1.07 9.86
C ILE A 92 7.20 1.52 10.48
N ASN A 93 7.40 2.83 10.64
CA ASN A 93 8.56 3.47 11.28
C ASN A 93 9.93 2.85 10.93
N ASN A 94 10.11 2.43 9.67
CA ASN A 94 11.31 1.73 9.22
C ASN A 94 12.02 2.53 8.12
N PRO A 95 13.31 2.88 8.29
CA PRO A 95 14.06 3.67 7.32
C PRO A 95 14.32 2.95 5.98
N THR A 96 14.09 1.64 5.91
CA THR A 96 14.18 0.88 4.66
C THR A 96 12.92 0.98 3.81
N SER A 97 11.80 1.47 4.38
CA SER A 97 10.53 1.59 3.68
C SER A 97 10.40 2.91 2.92
N VAL A 98 9.99 2.81 1.66
CA VAL A 98 9.64 3.99 0.85
C VAL A 98 8.47 4.78 1.46
N CYS A 99 7.48 4.09 2.05
CA CYS A 99 6.33 4.75 2.68
C CYS A 99 6.71 5.57 3.92
N TYR A 100 7.71 5.13 4.68
CA TYR A 100 8.26 5.89 5.80
C TYR A 100 8.90 7.20 5.32
N TRP A 101 9.71 7.14 4.26
CA TRP A 101 10.29 8.34 3.68
C TRP A 101 9.28 9.26 3.03
N ALA A 102 8.24 8.71 2.40
CA ALA A 102 7.13 9.49 1.86
C ALA A 102 6.36 10.21 2.97
N TYR A 103 6.14 9.55 4.11
CA TYR A 103 5.55 10.17 5.30
C TYR A 103 6.45 11.31 5.83
N LEU A 104 7.75 11.07 6.04
CA LEU A 104 8.68 12.08 6.56
C LEU A 104 8.81 13.31 5.66
N ASN A 105 8.81 13.11 4.34
CA ASN A 105 8.92 14.20 3.36
C ASN A 105 7.56 14.77 2.94
N ASN A 106 6.46 14.32 3.57
CA ASN A 106 5.09 14.73 3.27
C ASN A 106 4.74 14.58 1.76
N ILE A 107 5.23 13.51 1.13
CA ILE A 107 4.99 13.20 -0.28
C ILE A 107 3.71 12.37 -0.39
N PRO A 108 2.67 12.85 -1.10
CA PRO A 108 1.44 12.09 -1.27
C PRO A 108 1.65 10.91 -2.23
N ILE A 109 1.29 9.71 -1.75
CA ILE A 109 1.22 8.49 -2.56
C ILE A 109 -0.24 8.26 -2.95
N PHE A 110 -0.51 8.11 -4.25
CA PHE A 110 -1.85 7.83 -4.76
C PHE A 110 -1.93 6.38 -5.25
N SER A 111 -2.96 5.67 -4.80
CA SER A 111 -3.29 4.32 -5.27
C SER A 111 -4.80 4.18 -5.47
N PRO A 112 -5.29 4.35 -6.71
CA PRO A 112 -6.72 4.26 -7.00
C PRO A 112 -7.31 2.88 -6.72
N ALA A 113 -6.51 1.83 -6.86
CA ALA A 113 -6.90 0.44 -6.71
C ALA A 113 -6.23 -0.20 -5.48
N ILE A 114 -6.18 0.50 -4.34
CA ILE A 114 -5.53 -0.02 -3.11
C ILE A 114 -6.20 -1.30 -2.58
N THR A 115 -7.43 -1.58 -2.99
CA THR A 115 -8.19 -2.77 -2.64
C THR A 115 -7.90 -3.97 -3.53
N ASP A 116 -7.15 -3.80 -4.62
CA ASP A 116 -6.83 -4.88 -5.57
C ASP A 116 -5.53 -5.58 -5.15
N GLY A 117 -5.57 -6.21 -3.98
CA GLY A 117 -4.43 -6.87 -3.33
C GLY A 117 -4.75 -7.42 -1.94
N SER A 118 -3.73 -7.90 -1.24
CA SER A 118 -3.73 -8.38 0.15
C SER A 118 -4.36 -7.38 1.14
N ILE A 119 -4.16 -6.08 0.94
CA ILE A 119 -4.81 -5.02 1.74
C ILE A 119 -6.34 -5.07 1.55
N GLY A 120 -6.81 -5.35 0.34
CA GLY A 120 -8.23 -5.51 0.04
C GLY A 120 -8.85 -6.70 0.76
N ASP A 121 -8.16 -7.85 0.77
CA ASP A 121 -8.60 -9.03 1.51
C ASP A 121 -8.72 -8.74 3.01
N MET A 122 -7.74 -8.03 3.59
CA MET A 122 -7.77 -7.66 5.01
C MET A 122 -8.89 -6.66 5.32
N LEU A 123 -9.13 -5.68 4.45
CA LEU A 123 -10.27 -4.78 4.57
C LEU A 123 -11.59 -5.54 4.51
N TYR A 124 -11.70 -6.54 3.64
CA TYR A 124 -12.88 -7.39 3.54
C TYR A 124 -13.10 -8.19 4.82
N PHE A 125 -12.07 -8.87 5.35
CA PHE A 125 -12.17 -9.62 6.61
C PHE A 125 -12.49 -8.73 7.80
N HIS A 126 -11.89 -7.54 7.86
CA HIS A 126 -12.15 -6.56 8.90
C HIS A 126 -13.61 -6.09 8.85
N ASN A 127 -14.13 -5.74 7.66
CA ASN A 127 -15.52 -5.30 7.50
C ASN A 127 -16.53 -6.42 7.79
N TYR A 128 -16.15 -7.69 7.57
CA TYR A 128 -16.97 -8.84 7.96
C TYR A 128 -17.05 -9.00 9.50
N LYS A 129 -15.93 -8.77 10.21
CA LYS A 129 -15.88 -8.85 11.68
C LYS A 129 -16.52 -7.63 12.35
N ARG A 130 -16.34 -6.44 11.77
CA ARG A 130 -16.82 -5.16 12.31
C ARG A 130 -17.47 -4.34 11.20
N PRO A 131 -18.80 -4.39 11.06
CA PRO A 131 -19.50 -3.63 10.04
C PRO A 131 -19.54 -2.14 10.41
N GLY A 132 -18.88 -1.30 9.59
CA GLY A 132 -18.85 0.17 9.78
C GLY A 132 -18.12 0.97 8.68
N VAL A 133 -17.69 0.28 7.61
CA VAL A 133 -17.13 0.77 6.33
C VAL A 133 -15.88 1.65 6.44
N VAL A 134 -14.70 1.07 6.18
CA VAL A 134 -13.51 1.84 5.78
C VAL A 134 -13.69 2.26 4.31
N THR A 135 -14.29 3.44 4.09
CA THR A 135 -14.62 3.91 2.74
C THR A 135 -13.36 4.31 1.98
N VAL A 136 -13.11 3.68 0.83
CA VAL A 136 -12.01 4.03 -0.07
C VAL A 136 -12.54 5.03 -1.10
N ASP A 137 -12.29 6.31 -0.88
CA ASP A 137 -12.80 7.36 -1.75
C ASP A 137 -11.95 7.57 -3.02
N GLY A 138 -12.57 7.40 -4.19
CA GLY A 138 -11.99 7.62 -5.51
C GLY A 138 -11.61 9.09 -5.80
N ARG A 139 -12.04 10.06 -4.97
CA ARG A 139 -11.63 11.48 -5.06
C ARG A 139 -10.12 11.70 -5.01
N SER A 140 -9.36 10.70 -4.56
CA SER A 140 -7.89 10.66 -4.63
C SER A 140 -7.36 10.82 -6.07
N VAL A 141 -8.06 10.24 -7.06
CA VAL A 141 -7.68 10.32 -8.49
C VAL A 141 -7.86 11.73 -9.01
N GLU A 142 -8.97 12.39 -8.66
CA GLU A 142 -9.21 13.79 -9.03
C GLU A 142 -8.17 14.72 -8.42
N LYS A 143 -7.75 14.48 -7.17
CA LYS A 143 -6.69 15.25 -6.52
C LYS A 143 -5.35 15.06 -7.24
N ALA A 144 -4.99 13.83 -7.59
CA ALA A 144 -3.79 13.57 -8.40
C ALA A 144 -3.82 14.30 -9.75
N SER A 145 -4.97 14.28 -10.45
CA SER A 145 -5.15 15.03 -11.69
C SER A 145 -5.03 16.55 -11.52
N LYS A 146 -5.55 17.11 -10.41
CA LYS A 146 -5.42 18.54 -10.09
C LYS A 146 -3.98 18.93 -9.76
N THR A 147 -3.28 18.11 -8.99
CA THR A 147 -1.87 18.33 -8.67
C THR A 147 -1.01 18.27 -9.93
N SER A 148 -1.26 17.32 -10.83
CA SER A 148 -0.57 17.24 -12.13
C SER A 148 -0.79 18.50 -12.99
N LYS A 149 -2.02 19.05 -13.03
CA LYS A 149 -2.32 20.29 -13.76
C LYS A 149 -1.63 21.53 -13.17
N ASN A 150 -1.41 21.56 -11.86
CA ASN A 150 -0.68 22.65 -11.21
C ASN A 150 0.83 22.52 -11.43
N VAL A 151 1.38 21.30 -11.37
CA VAL A 151 2.80 21.02 -11.66
C VAL A 151 3.14 21.32 -13.13
N GLN A 152 2.22 21.10 -14.07
CA GLN A 152 2.40 21.49 -15.47
C GLN A 152 2.53 23.01 -15.68
N LYS A 153 2.05 23.84 -14.75
CA LYS A 153 2.29 25.30 -14.78
C LYS A 153 3.64 25.70 -14.21
N ASP A 154 4.19 24.88 -13.30
CA ASP A 154 5.47 25.13 -12.64
C ASP A 154 6.66 24.45 -13.37
N GLY A 155 6.38 23.63 -14.39
CA GLY A 155 7.36 22.83 -15.11
C GLY A 155 7.33 23.06 -16.63
N ASP A 156 7.71 24.25 -17.08
CA ASP A 156 8.13 24.46 -18.46
C ASP A 156 9.59 23.99 -18.60
N TRP A 157 9.78 22.70 -18.90
CA TRP A 157 11.09 22.03 -18.97
C TRP A 157 11.71 22.04 -20.38
N LYS A 158 11.38 23.02 -21.23
CA LYS A 158 11.88 23.06 -22.61
C LYS A 158 13.33 23.55 -22.76
N ASP A 159 13.98 24.03 -21.71
CA ASP A 159 15.25 24.78 -21.85
C ASP A 159 16.53 24.06 -21.35
N HIS A 160 16.50 22.75 -21.07
CA HIS A 160 17.66 22.05 -20.50
C HIS A 160 18.16 20.79 -21.23
N PHE A 161 17.97 20.71 -22.55
CA PHE A 161 18.71 19.75 -23.38
C PHE A 161 19.30 20.44 -24.62
N PHE A 162 20.54 20.92 -24.48
CA PHE A 162 21.54 21.01 -25.54
C PHE A 162 22.76 20.20 -25.08
#